data_AF-A0A7S0EQA1-F1
#
_entry.id   AF-A0A7S0EQA1-F1
#
_cell.length_a   1.000
_cell.length_b   1.000
_cell.length_c   1.000
_cell.angle_alpha   90.00
_cell.angle_beta   90.00
_cell.angle_gamma   90.00
#
_symmetry.space_group_name_H-M   'P 1'
#
loop_
_entity.id
_entity.type
_entity.pdbx_description
1 polymer ?
#
loop_
_entity_poly.entity_id
_entity_poly.type
_entity_poly.pdbx_seq_one_letter_code
_entity_poly.pdbx_strand_id
1 'polypeptide(L)'
;DVHAMLSTFVAIAAFAPPAARTSPHAARSVVQPLRAAQPLCKVWDPDDKVIYVDGNNLMMQRKVTKGREALCGKLVDIQKGQVVVVFDGKKGEAATETETDGGHMRVVVTKGGDEETGAARVTADEWILQDMRAAVSERIEVVTADKELRRKASDVHKNVKLINPVKWWRRYLPRLKGLKSDYSNAPATDDE
;
A
#
# COMPACT_ATOMS: atom_id res chain seq x y z
N ASP A 1 31.92 -42.47 -66.90
CA ASP A 1 32.60 -41.44 -67.70
C ASP A 1 31.66 -40.37 -68.16
N VAL A 2 31.93 -39.06 -68.19
CA VAL A 2 32.93 -38.14 -67.60
C VAL A 2 32.36 -36.75 -67.97
N HIS A 3 32.26 -35.85 -66.99
CA HIS A 3 32.28 -34.37 -67.09
C HIS A 3 31.21 -33.61 -67.90
N ALA A 4 30.41 -32.75 -67.28
CA ALA A 4 30.70 -31.34 -66.89
C ALA A 4 30.61 -30.39 -68.11
N MET A 5 29.95 -29.24 -68.09
CA MET A 5 30.22 -28.11 -67.19
C MET A 5 29.28 -26.91 -67.51
N LEU A 6 29.12 -26.02 -66.50
CA LEU A 6 28.77 -24.58 -66.59
C LEU A 6 27.29 -24.27 -66.87
N SER A 7 26.61 -23.30 -66.26
CA SER A 7 26.99 -22.20 -65.36
C SER A 7 25.70 -21.61 -64.80
N THR A 8 25.58 -21.39 -63.49
CA THR A 8 24.99 -20.13 -62.98
C THR A 8 25.48 -19.85 -61.57
N PHE A 9 25.79 -18.58 -61.35
CA PHE A 9 26.69 -18.01 -60.35
C PHE A 9 26.24 -18.15 -58.88
N VAL A 10 27.24 -18.31 -58.01
CA VAL A 10 27.21 -17.96 -56.58
C VAL A 10 28.13 -16.74 -56.37
N ALA A 11 27.64 -15.73 -55.65
CA ALA A 11 28.44 -14.72 -54.91
C ALA A 11 27.46 -14.06 -53.90
N ILE A 12 27.51 -14.30 -52.59
CA ILE A 12 28.49 -13.94 -51.54
C ILE A 12 28.58 -12.42 -51.26
N ALA A 13 28.09 -12.08 -50.05
CA ALA A 13 28.50 -11.05 -49.08
C ALA A 13 28.57 -9.57 -49.50
N ALA A 14 28.02 -8.68 -48.65
CA ALA A 14 28.80 -7.93 -47.65
C ALA A 14 27.96 -6.82 -46.97
N PHE A 15 28.09 -6.77 -45.63
CA PHE A 15 28.39 -5.61 -44.78
C PHE A 15 27.86 -4.18 -45.09
N ALA A 16 27.34 -3.57 -44.01
CA ALA A 16 26.78 -2.22 -43.79
C ALA A 16 27.74 -1.02 -44.06
N PRO A 17 27.42 0.26 -43.69
CA PRO A 17 26.18 1.06 -43.57
C PRO A 17 26.25 2.36 -44.45
N PRO A 18 25.39 3.38 -44.25
CA PRO A 18 25.96 4.64 -43.74
C PRO A 18 25.11 5.37 -42.69
N ALA A 19 25.79 6.34 -42.08
CA ALA A 19 25.58 6.94 -40.77
C ALA A 19 24.53 8.07 -40.69
N ALA A 20 24.03 8.21 -39.46
CA ALA A 20 23.81 9.44 -38.70
C ALA A 20 23.12 10.65 -39.36
N ARG A 21 21.96 10.98 -38.82
CA ARG A 21 21.61 12.36 -38.49
C ARG A 21 20.97 12.45 -37.11
N THR A 22 21.32 13.52 -36.44
CA THR A 22 21.38 13.81 -35.00
C THR A 22 20.09 14.37 -34.42
N SER A 23 19.73 13.91 -33.19
CA SER A 23 19.25 14.64 -31.97
C SER A 23 18.17 15.75 -32.06
N PRO A 24 17.61 16.24 -30.93
CA PRO A 24 17.25 15.64 -29.63
C PRO A 24 15.78 15.92 -29.27
N HIS A 25 15.11 15.08 -28.47
CA HIS A 25 14.30 15.52 -27.31
C HIS A 25 13.43 14.39 -26.75
N ALA A 26 13.52 14.30 -25.42
CA ALA A 26 12.43 13.94 -24.53
C ALA A 26 11.90 12.51 -24.60
N ALA A 27 12.48 11.70 -23.72
CA ALA A 27 11.75 10.69 -22.96
C ALA A 27 10.30 11.17 -22.69
N ARG A 28 9.33 10.55 -23.35
CA ARG A 28 7.95 10.59 -22.89
C ARG A 28 7.84 9.65 -21.70
N SER A 29 8.21 10.22 -20.55
CA SER A 29 7.73 9.81 -19.25
C SER A 29 6.23 9.57 -19.35
N VAL A 30 5.80 8.32 -19.20
CA VAL A 30 4.40 8.01 -18.88
C VAL A 30 4.22 8.42 -17.42
N VAL A 31 4.13 9.73 -17.20
CA VAL A 31 3.57 10.28 -15.97
C VAL A 31 2.11 9.89 -16.02
N GLN A 32 1.75 8.80 -15.33
CA GLN A 32 0.37 8.65 -14.90
C GLN A 32 0.03 9.94 -14.15
N PRO A 33 -1.02 10.67 -14.54
CA PRO A 33 -1.42 11.85 -13.79
C PRO A 33 -1.75 11.38 -12.38
N LEU A 34 -0.90 11.78 -11.42
CA LEU A 34 -1.23 11.86 -10.00
C LEU A 34 -2.60 12.50 -9.94
N ARG A 35 -3.61 11.68 -9.63
CA ARG A 35 -4.99 12.16 -9.51
C ARG A 35 -4.94 13.32 -8.54
N ALA A 36 -5.38 14.48 -9.03
CA ALA A 36 -5.58 15.67 -8.23
C ALA A 36 -6.29 15.23 -6.94
N ALA A 37 -5.66 15.51 -5.80
CA ALA A 37 -6.24 15.33 -4.49
C ALA A 37 -7.61 16.01 -4.51
N GLN A 38 -8.69 15.22 -4.57
CA GLN A 38 -10.01 15.79 -4.43
C GLN A 38 -10.14 16.24 -2.98
N PRO A 39 -10.38 17.53 -2.71
CA PRO A 39 -10.74 17.94 -1.37
C PRO A 39 -12.19 17.49 -1.18
N LEU A 40 -12.35 16.26 -0.70
CA LEU A 40 -13.61 15.85 -0.11
C LEU A 40 -13.74 16.64 1.18
N CYS A 41 -14.39 17.80 1.09
CA CYS A 41 -14.97 18.51 2.22
C CYS A 41 -16.10 17.64 2.79
N LYS A 42 -15.76 16.47 3.36
CA LYS A 42 -16.63 15.78 4.30
C LYS A 42 -16.67 16.65 5.55
N VAL A 43 -17.82 16.79 6.19
CA VAL A 43 -17.91 17.40 7.51
C VAL A 43 -17.13 16.45 8.44
N TRP A 44 -15.96 16.87 8.89
CA TRP A 44 -15.04 16.02 9.65
C TRP A 44 -15.58 15.83 11.07
N ASP A 45 -15.78 14.58 11.48
CA ASP A 45 -16.18 14.22 12.85
C ASP A 45 -14.95 14.42 13.76
N PRO A 46 -15.06 14.94 14.99
CA PRO A 46 -13.94 15.00 15.94
C PRO A 46 -13.21 13.66 16.21
N ASP A 47 -13.79 12.53 15.78
CA ASP A 47 -13.18 11.20 15.74
C ASP A 47 -12.41 10.88 14.42
N ASP A 48 -12.24 11.84 13.51
CA ASP A 48 -11.53 11.66 12.25
C ASP A 48 -10.04 11.42 12.47
N LYS A 49 -9.71 10.14 12.44
CA LYS A 49 -8.35 9.65 12.45
C LYS A 49 -8.17 8.67 11.31
N VAL A 50 -6.95 8.65 10.79
CA VAL A 50 -6.53 7.63 9.84
C VAL A 50 -5.71 6.59 10.59
N ILE A 51 -6.07 5.34 10.42
CA ILE A 51 -5.39 4.19 11.02
C ILE A 51 -4.67 3.44 9.91
N TYR A 52 -3.36 3.63 9.80
CA TYR A 52 -2.51 2.84 8.93
C TYR A 52 -2.19 1.51 9.60
N VAL A 53 -2.47 0.42 8.91
CA VAL A 53 -2.21 -0.93 9.37
C VAL A 53 -1.19 -1.56 8.45
N ASP A 54 -0.01 -1.87 8.98
CA ASP A 54 0.97 -2.72 8.34
C ASP A 54 0.43 -4.17 8.36
N GLY A 55 -0.18 -4.56 7.25
CA GLY A 55 -0.92 -5.80 7.10
C GLY A 55 -0.03 -7.03 7.25
N ASN A 56 1.21 -6.98 6.75
CA ASN A 56 2.15 -8.09 6.87
C ASN A 56 2.60 -8.27 8.31
N ASN A 57 2.97 -7.18 8.99
CA ASN A 57 3.37 -7.25 10.39
C ASN A 57 2.22 -7.66 11.32
N LEU A 58 1.00 -7.20 11.04
CA LEU A 58 -0.19 -7.62 11.75
C LEU A 58 -0.46 -9.12 11.53
N MET A 59 -0.38 -9.60 10.29
CA MET A 59 -0.53 -11.02 9.95
C MET A 59 0.57 -11.89 10.55
N MET A 60 1.72 -11.39 10.95
CA MET A 60 2.72 -12.20 11.66
C MET A 60 2.32 -12.50 13.11
N GLN A 61 1.43 -11.72 13.72
CA GLN A 61 1.09 -11.87 15.12
C GLN A 61 0.27 -13.13 15.44
N ARG A 62 0.42 -13.65 16.66
CA ARG A 62 -0.36 -14.80 17.15
C ARG A 62 -1.84 -14.42 17.28
N LYS A 63 -2.72 -15.35 16.92
CA LYS A 63 -4.20 -15.23 16.99
C LYS A 63 -4.81 -14.15 16.07
N VAL A 64 -4.02 -13.56 15.18
CA VAL A 64 -4.53 -12.72 14.09
C VAL A 64 -4.93 -13.61 12.92
N THR A 65 -6.02 -13.26 12.25
CA THR A 65 -6.49 -13.91 11.02
C THR A 65 -5.41 -13.84 9.94
N LYS A 66 -5.13 -14.97 9.29
CA LYS A 66 -4.14 -15.07 8.22
C LYS A 66 -4.81 -14.98 6.85
N GLY A 67 -4.08 -14.47 5.87
CA GLY A 67 -4.60 -14.21 4.52
C GLY A 67 -5.16 -12.81 4.39
N ARG A 68 -4.90 -12.15 3.25
CA ARG A 68 -5.27 -10.75 3.03
C ARG A 68 -6.79 -10.59 3.03
N GLU A 69 -7.48 -11.44 2.29
CA GLU A 69 -8.94 -11.39 2.10
C GLU A 69 -9.68 -11.64 3.41
N ALA A 70 -9.29 -12.69 4.15
CA ALA A 70 -9.89 -13.04 5.43
C ALA A 70 -9.62 -11.98 6.51
N LEU A 71 -8.41 -11.38 6.50
CA LEU A 71 -8.09 -10.27 7.38
C LEU A 71 -8.95 -9.04 7.06
N CYS A 72 -9.02 -8.63 5.79
CA CYS A 72 -9.83 -7.50 5.35
C CYS A 72 -11.33 -7.70 5.66
N GLY A 73 -11.85 -8.91 5.47
CA GLY A 73 -13.23 -9.26 5.85
C GLY A 73 -13.48 -9.14 7.36
N LYS A 74 -12.46 -9.25 8.22
CA LYS A 74 -12.59 -8.94 9.66
C LYS A 74 -12.43 -7.47 9.98
N LEU A 75 -11.86 -6.65 9.09
CA LEU A 75 -11.63 -5.23 9.33
C LEU A 75 -12.75 -4.34 8.74
N VAL A 76 -13.56 -4.89 7.83
CA VAL A 76 -14.67 -4.17 7.17
C VAL A 76 -15.72 -3.61 8.14
N ASP A 77 -15.90 -4.15 9.35
CA ASP A 77 -16.91 -3.62 10.27
C ASP A 77 -16.40 -2.46 11.16
N ILE A 78 -15.19 -1.94 10.91
CA ILE A 78 -14.67 -0.81 11.68
C ILE A 78 -15.39 0.46 11.24
N GLN A 79 -16.18 1.05 12.14
CA GLN A 79 -16.95 2.26 11.83
C GLN A 79 -16.27 3.54 12.32
N LYS A 80 -15.25 3.42 13.19
CA LYS A 80 -14.60 4.57 13.83
C LYS A 80 -13.25 4.89 13.17
N GLY A 81 -13.25 5.92 12.33
CA GLY A 81 -12.09 6.42 11.59
C GLY A 81 -11.87 5.69 10.25
N GLN A 82 -10.93 6.20 9.45
CA GLN A 82 -10.56 5.62 8.17
C GLN A 82 -9.41 4.61 8.36
N VAL A 83 -9.65 3.35 8.04
CA VAL A 83 -8.66 2.27 8.15
C VAL A 83 -8.00 2.05 6.79
N VAL A 84 -6.68 2.18 6.73
CA VAL A 84 -5.88 1.92 5.53
C VAL A 84 -4.99 0.71 5.82
N VAL A 85 -5.31 -0.44 5.23
CA VAL A 85 -4.55 -1.69 5.41
C VAL A 85 -3.60 -1.87 4.24
N VAL A 86 -2.30 -1.92 4.52
CA VAL A 86 -1.27 -1.96 3.49
C VAL A 86 -0.52 -3.29 3.53
N PHE A 87 -0.42 -3.95 2.39
CA PHE A 87 0.31 -5.20 2.22
C PHE A 87 1.44 -5.02 1.20
N ASP A 88 2.61 -5.59 1.46
CA ASP A 88 3.61 -5.76 0.42
C ASP A 88 3.08 -6.63 -0.71
N GLY A 89 3.25 -6.17 -1.95
CA GLY A 89 3.07 -6.99 -3.13
C GLY A 89 4.09 -8.12 -3.23
N LYS A 90 3.66 -9.24 -3.82
CA LYS A 90 4.53 -10.34 -4.25
C LYS A 90 5.27 -9.96 -5.53
N LYS A 91 6.38 -10.61 -5.84
CA LYS A 91 7.09 -10.39 -7.13
C LYS A 91 6.12 -10.54 -8.31
N GLY A 92 6.18 -9.60 -9.26
CA GLY A 92 5.25 -9.53 -10.39
C GLY A 92 3.84 -9.03 -10.05
N GLU A 93 3.51 -8.79 -8.78
CA GLU A 93 2.20 -8.27 -8.38
C GLU A 93 2.12 -6.76 -8.65
N ALA A 94 1.11 -6.38 -9.44
CA ALA A 94 0.79 -4.97 -9.69
C ALA A 94 0.24 -4.31 -8.42
N ALA A 95 0.47 -3.00 -8.29
CA ALA A 95 -0.15 -2.24 -7.21
C ALA A 95 -1.68 -2.24 -7.39
N THR A 96 -2.40 -2.54 -6.32
CA THR A 96 -3.86 -2.51 -6.30
C THR A 96 -4.35 -1.74 -5.09
N GLU A 97 -5.46 -1.06 -5.26
CA GLU A 97 -6.12 -0.29 -4.21
C GLU A 97 -7.62 -0.52 -4.33
N THR A 98 -8.22 -0.96 -3.22
CA THR A 98 -9.64 -1.27 -3.14
C THR A 98 -10.24 -0.52 -1.97
N GLU A 99 -11.26 0.27 -2.22
CA GLU A 99 -12.08 0.90 -1.18
C GLU A 99 -13.33 0.06 -0.95
N THR A 100 -13.78 0.02 0.30
CA THR A 100 -15.06 -0.61 0.67
C THR A 100 -16.22 0.34 0.42
N ASP A 101 -17.41 -0.20 0.20
CA ASP A 101 -18.62 0.57 -0.15
C ASP A 101 -18.97 1.68 0.86
N GLY A 102 -18.55 1.55 2.13
CA GLY A 102 -18.74 2.56 3.17
C GLY A 102 -17.64 3.63 3.23
N GLY A 103 -16.55 3.49 2.47
CA GLY A 103 -15.42 4.42 2.44
C GLY A 103 -14.60 4.50 3.72
N HIS A 104 -14.94 3.74 4.76
CA HIS A 104 -14.24 3.69 6.04
C HIS A 104 -13.02 2.76 6.02
N MET A 105 -12.94 1.82 5.06
CA MET A 105 -11.77 0.97 4.88
C MET A 105 -11.25 1.03 3.44
N ARG A 106 -9.94 1.20 3.33
CA ARG A 106 -9.13 1.11 2.11
C ARG A 106 -8.09 0.02 2.28
N VAL A 107 -7.93 -0.82 1.26
CA VAL A 107 -6.95 -1.90 1.21
C VAL A 107 -5.98 -1.61 0.08
N VAL A 108 -4.69 -1.63 0.39
CA VAL A 108 -3.62 -1.34 -0.56
C VAL A 108 -2.68 -2.54 -0.62
N VAL A 109 -2.43 -3.03 -1.82
CA VAL A 109 -1.33 -3.96 -2.10
C VAL A 109 -0.30 -3.20 -2.91
N THR A 110 0.91 -3.06 -2.38
CA THR A 110 1.97 -2.31 -3.04
C THR A 110 2.51 -3.06 -4.25
N LYS A 111 3.22 -2.35 -5.13
CA LYS A 111 3.91 -2.99 -6.27
C LYS A 111 5.01 -3.90 -5.74
N GLY A 112 4.96 -5.18 -6.05
CA GLY A 112 5.95 -6.15 -5.56
C GLY A 112 7.24 -6.24 -6.36
N GLY A 113 7.38 -5.38 -7.37
CA GLY A 113 8.52 -5.33 -8.29
C GLY A 113 8.29 -6.16 -9.56
N ASP A 114 9.28 -6.17 -10.45
CA ASP A 114 9.27 -7.08 -11.59
C ASP A 114 9.30 -8.56 -11.13
N GLU A 115 8.88 -9.45 -12.03
CA GLU A 115 8.76 -10.89 -11.72
C GLU A 115 10.13 -11.56 -11.57
N GLU A 116 11.12 -11.10 -12.34
CA GLU A 116 12.45 -11.69 -12.41
C GLU A 116 13.35 -11.23 -11.26
N THR A 117 13.50 -9.91 -11.05
CA THR A 117 14.50 -9.37 -10.11
C THR A 117 13.90 -8.90 -8.78
N GLY A 118 12.60 -8.61 -8.72
CA GLY A 118 11.98 -7.80 -7.67
C GLY A 118 12.32 -6.30 -7.73
N ALA A 119 12.92 -5.80 -8.81
CA ALA A 119 13.28 -4.40 -8.98
C ALA A 119 12.04 -3.49 -9.02
N ALA A 120 12.22 -2.25 -8.55
CA ALA A 120 11.14 -1.27 -8.41
C ALA A 120 9.97 -1.73 -7.52
N ARG A 121 10.25 -2.63 -6.57
CA ARG A 121 9.34 -2.95 -5.47
C ARG A 121 9.15 -1.73 -4.58
N VAL A 122 7.91 -1.52 -4.14
CA VAL A 122 7.55 -0.56 -3.10
C VAL A 122 7.13 -1.37 -1.89
N THR A 123 7.76 -1.11 -0.74
CA THR A 123 7.39 -1.80 0.50
C THR A 123 6.16 -1.18 1.14
N ALA A 124 5.46 -1.95 1.98
CA ALA A 124 4.34 -1.42 2.77
C ALA A 124 4.78 -0.22 3.63
N ASP A 125 5.96 -0.31 4.25
CA ASP A 125 6.55 0.74 5.08
C ASP A 125 6.75 2.05 4.29
N GLU A 126 7.34 1.96 3.10
CA GLU A 126 7.57 3.12 2.22
C GLU A 126 6.25 3.77 1.80
N TRP A 127 5.27 2.94 1.43
CA TRP A 127 3.95 3.42 1.02
C TRP A 127 3.25 4.14 2.16
N ILE A 128 3.22 3.54 3.37
CA ILE A 128 2.60 4.14 4.57
C ILE A 128 3.24 5.50 4.87
N LEU A 129 4.57 5.57 4.86
CA LEU A 129 5.28 6.82 5.15
C LEU A 129 5.03 7.91 4.11
N GLN A 130 4.91 7.52 2.83
CA GLN A 130 4.60 8.47 1.76
C GLN A 130 3.17 9.01 1.91
N ASP A 131 2.20 8.15 2.18
CA ASP A 131 0.80 8.56 2.34
C ASP A 131 0.62 9.42 3.61
N MET A 132 1.28 9.05 4.71
CA MET A 132 1.29 9.85 5.94
C MET A 132 1.83 11.28 5.76
N ARG A 133 2.77 11.51 4.84
CA ARG A 133 3.28 12.86 4.53
C ARG A 133 2.24 13.71 3.81
N ALA A 134 1.35 13.08 3.06
CA ALA A 134 0.28 13.74 2.30
C ALA A 134 -1.04 13.81 3.09
N ALA A 135 -1.19 12.99 4.14
CA ALA A 135 -2.38 12.94 4.96
C ALA A 135 -2.64 14.30 5.65
N VAL A 136 -3.87 14.78 5.53
CA VAL A 136 -4.34 16.04 6.12
C VAL A 136 -4.90 15.83 7.54
N SER A 137 -5.10 14.58 7.95
CA SER A 137 -5.76 14.24 9.21
C SER A 137 -4.94 14.65 10.43
N GLU A 138 -5.60 15.30 11.39
CA GLU A 138 -4.95 15.78 12.62
C GLU A 138 -4.43 14.65 13.51
N ARG A 139 -4.98 13.44 13.36
CA ARG A 139 -4.67 12.27 14.20
C ARG A 139 -4.37 11.06 13.32
N ILE A 140 -3.12 10.61 13.36
CA ILE A 140 -2.67 9.42 12.64
C ILE A 140 -2.33 8.32 13.64
N GLU A 141 -2.90 7.14 13.47
CA GLU A 141 -2.50 5.93 14.21
C GLU A 141 -1.77 4.97 13.26
N VAL A 142 -0.61 4.45 13.67
CA VAL A 142 0.13 3.44 12.88
C VAL A 142 0.22 2.14 13.69
N VAL A 143 -0.32 1.07 13.11
CA VAL A 143 -0.35 -0.27 13.71
C VAL A 143 0.78 -1.09 13.09
N THR A 144 1.91 -1.14 13.78
CA THR A 144 3.06 -1.99 13.40
C THR A 144 3.90 -2.35 14.61
N ALA A 145 4.55 -3.51 14.59
CA ALA A 145 5.61 -3.89 15.52
C ALA A 145 7.01 -3.59 14.97
N ASP A 146 7.13 -3.19 13.70
CA ASP A 146 8.41 -2.87 13.09
C ASP A 146 9.06 -1.64 13.73
N LYS A 147 10.33 -1.77 14.12
CA LYS A 147 11.05 -0.70 14.85
C LYS A 147 11.44 0.47 13.94
N GLU A 148 11.73 0.18 12.68
CA GLU A 148 12.17 1.18 11.72
C GLU A 148 11.00 2.03 11.25
N LEU A 149 9.87 1.40 10.89
CA LEU A 149 8.64 2.10 10.53
C LEU A 149 8.17 2.97 11.70
N ARG A 150 8.22 2.47 12.94
CA ARG A 150 7.91 3.26 14.15
C ARG A 150 8.75 4.53 14.27
N ARG A 151 10.06 4.40 14.09
CA ARG A 151 10.98 5.54 14.15
C ARG A 151 10.62 6.55 13.07
N LYS A 152 10.58 6.11 11.81
CA LYS A 152 10.30 6.98 10.66
C LYS A 152 8.91 7.63 10.74
N ALA A 153 7.89 6.91 11.17
CA ALA A 153 6.53 7.43 11.30
C ALA A 153 6.44 8.57 12.33
N SER A 154 7.21 8.48 13.42
CA SER A 154 7.26 9.55 14.43
C SER A 154 7.94 10.82 13.91
N ASP A 155 8.89 10.68 12.98
CA ASP A 155 9.59 11.80 12.36
C ASP A 155 8.75 12.48 11.26
N VAL A 156 7.82 11.75 10.64
CA VAL A 156 7.02 12.23 9.50
C VAL A 156 5.92 13.21 9.92
N HIS A 157 5.23 12.95 11.04
CA HIS A 157 4.07 13.74 11.43
C HIS A 157 4.02 13.91 12.96
N LYS A 158 3.69 15.11 13.43
CA LYS A 158 3.76 15.47 14.86
C LYS A 158 2.76 14.71 15.72
N ASN A 159 1.57 14.42 15.16
CA ASN A 159 0.47 13.77 15.87
C ASN A 159 0.30 12.31 15.45
N VAL A 160 1.37 11.51 15.61
CA VAL A 160 1.36 10.08 15.30
C VAL A 160 1.32 9.24 16.57
N LYS A 161 0.38 8.31 16.63
CA LYS A 161 0.29 7.32 17.70
C LYS A 161 0.66 5.94 17.18
N LEU A 162 1.75 5.41 17.69
CA LEU A 162 2.22 4.07 17.36
C LEU A 162 1.53 3.03 18.23
N ILE A 163 0.91 2.04 17.60
CA ILE A 163 0.16 0.98 18.30
C ILE A 163 0.79 -0.37 18.01
N ASN A 164 1.01 -1.16 19.08
CA ASN A 164 1.43 -2.55 18.91
C ASN A 164 0.29 -3.38 18.28
N PRO A 165 0.55 -4.17 17.22
CA PRO A 165 -0.48 -4.93 16.50
C PRO A 165 -1.26 -5.91 17.38
N VAL A 166 -0.60 -6.59 18.33
CA VAL A 166 -1.29 -7.52 19.26
C VAL A 166 -2.26 -6.76 20.15
N LYS A 167 -1.84 -5.58 20.66
CA LYS A 167 -2.71 -4.72 21.47
C LYS A 167 -3.88 -4.24 20.62
N TRP A 168 -3.61 -3.76 19.40
CA TRP A 168 -4.62 -3.28 18.47
C TRP A 168 -5.68 -4.36 18.21
N TRP A 169 -5.25 -5.55 17.79
CA TRP A 169 -6.15 -6.67 17.50
C TRP A 169 -6.99 -7.13 18.69
N ARG A 170 -6.41 -7.26 19.88
CA ARG A 170 -7.12 -7.84 21.05
C ARG A 170 -7.97 -6.83 21.80
N ARG A 171 -7.57 -5.55 21.82
CA ARG A 171 -8.15 -4.54 22.71
C ARG A 171 -8.82 -3.40 21.96
N TYR A 172 -8.23 -2.92 20.87
CA TYR A 172 -8.73 -1.74 20.16
C TYR A 172 -9.75 -2.14 19.10
N LEU A 173 -9.47 -3.16 18.29
CA LEU A 173 -10.36 -3.63 17.23
C LEU A 173 -11.79 -3.90 17.72
N PRO A 174 -12.04 -4.67 18.81
CA PRO A 174 -13.40 -4.85 19.31
C PRO A 174 -14.11 -3.56 19.71
N ARG A 175 -13.37 -2.54 20.17
CA ARG A 175 -13.93 -1.23 20.55
C ARG A 175 -14.24 -0.39 19.32
N LEU A 176 -13.38 -0.44 18.31
CA LEU A 176 -13.58 0.23 17.03
C LEU A 176 -14.81 -0.32 16.29
N LYS A 177 -15.16 -1.58 16.53
CA LYS A 177 -16.39 -2.22 16.03
C LYS A 177 -17.62 -2.05 16.95
N GLY A 178 -17.48 -1.40 18.11
CA GLY A 178 -18.57 -1.29 19.08
C GLY A 178 -18.91 -2.59 19.86
N LEU A 179 -18.19 -3.70 19.65
CA LEU A 179 -18.45 -4.98 20.35
C LEU A 179 -18.13 -4.95 21.85
N LYS A 180 -17.41 -3.92 22.33
CA LYS A 180 -16.98 -3.84 23.73
C LYS A 180 -17.51 -2.60 24.46
N SER A 181 -18.53 -1.96 23.91
CA SER A 181 -19.20 -0.81 24.49
C SER A 181 -20.61 -1.18 24.90
N ASP A 182 -20.74 -1.80 26.07
CA ASP A 182 -21.88 -1.55 26.95
C ASP A 182 -21.30 -1.37 28.35
N TYR A 183 -21.00 -0.11 28.68
CA TYR A 183 -20.79 0.34 30.05
C TYR A 183 -22.09 0.89 30.65
N SER A 184 -23.24 0.53 30.07
CA SER A 184 -24.59 0.78 30.60
C SER A 184 -24.82 0.14 31.98
N ASN A 185 -23.91 -0.71 32.44
CA ASN A 185 -23.88 -1.29 33.79
C ASN A 185 -22.81 -0.67 34.72
N ALA A 186 -22.19 0.46 34.35
CA ALA A 186 -21.40 1.21 35.33
C ALA A 186 -22.38 1.78 36.37
N PRO A 187 -22.23 1.49 37.67
CA PRO A 187 -23.08 2.12 38.67
C PRO A 187 -22.92 3.62 38.53
N ALA A 188 -24.04 4.34 38.41
CA ALA A 188 -24.02 5.78 38.52
C ALA A 188 -23.33 6.11 39.84
N THR A 189 -22.26 6.90 39.78
CA THR A 189 -21.76 7.54 40.99
C THR A 189 -22.84 8.53 41.39
N ASP A 190 -23.61 8.18 42.41
CA ASP A 190 -24.46 9.11 43.12
C ASP A 190 -23.55 10.18 43.73
N ASP A 191 -23.45 11.32 43.05
CA ASP A 191 -22.93 12.55 43.64
C ASP A 191 -24.09 13.22 44.41
N GLU A 192 -24.16 12.95 45.72
CA GLU A 192 -24.80 13.82 46.72
C GLU A 192 -23.71 14.49 47.58
#